data_AF-A0A7C5EP29-F1
#
_entry.id   AF-A0A7C5EP29-F1
#
_cell.length_a   1.000
_cell.length_b   1.000
_cell.length_c   1.000
_cell.angle_alpha   90.00
_cell.angle_beta   90.00
_cell.angle_gamma   90.00
#
_symmetry.space_group_name_H-M   'P 1'
#
loop_
_entity.id
_entity.type
_entity.pdbx_description
1 polymer ?
#
loop_
_entity_poly.entity_id
_entity_poly.type
_entity_poly.pdbx_seq_one_letter_code
_entity_poly.pdbx_strand_id
1 'polypeptide(L)'
;MTPTEETGSFSWSQVRCPWWFYVGVYALATAFLAALSLRLVGPLDVDSAYYLLAARSLASASGGSIPAFWLFFHPPPALPQTLGELWLPMPSLLLQPFLLLGSTFRHAQVGQVVLAALIPVLSLRIALDLGLRPRWAGAAALFVLLSGTVTVHWVDTDCFTAFALLGGGALWAMGRATFDRRFLFLAGSLGGLAALTRNDGLLLLPVLCGFEWLLSHRQRIPFGRWPFLASTALFLLPPALWAVRNLAVFGTPSPVPLPYLATLLDYNQLFRWQPQVDWAAFLHQGWDTFAGLRIDALRAAFTVLLANLQIWGLVPLIAVAGRVARRPILWPPFLYLGLLLVTLVGAFPLLVTHGTWSRSISAFLPAGAATVAAGCSDAERWLERRIRGRASHGIRGVLLLGVVLLTALVGATALVEHLRAASRHPLTWQEVARLLEEVERSGGTVMAQDPMGVLVYAGYRAIGIPHEELPQLLEIARRYDVRTLVLVGNLQERLPEALRNLYRAGESQEPGFTSGPFVLLRRKDEIQVYELR
;
A
#
# COMPACT_ATOMS: atom_id res chain seq x y z
N MET A 1 -44.93 5.05 37.12
CA MET A 1 -44.17 5.08 35.86
C MET A 1 -42.86 4.36 36.09
N THR A 2 -42.87 3.05 35.89
CA THR A 2 -41.71 2.17 35.93
C THR A 2 -41.02 2.20 34.57
N PRO A 3 -39.69 2.38 34.49
CA PRO A 3 -38.98 2.30 33.23
C PRO A 3 -38.90 0.82 32.84
N THR A 4 -39.58 0.46 31.76
CA THR A 4 -39.47 -0.84 31.11
C THR A 4 -38.05 -0.99 30.55
N GLU A 5 -37.27 -1.86 31.18
CA GLU A 5 -36.04 -2.43 30.64
C GLU A 5 -36.37 -3.30 29.41
N GLU A 6 -36.61 -2.66 28.26
CA GLU A 6 -36.42 -3.34 26.97
C GLU A 6 -34.92 -3.38 26.66
N THR A 7 -34.19 -4.21 27.40
CA THR A 7 -32.91 -4.73 26.90
C THR A 7 -33.24 -5.77 25.83
N GLY A 8 -33.52 -5.28 24.63
CA GLY A 8 -33.63 -6.11 23.44
C GLY A 8 -32.36 -6.93 23.27
N SER A 9 -32.41 -8.19 23.73
CA SER A 9 -31.39 -9.19 23.49
C SER A 9 -31.31 -9.40 21.98
N PHE A 10 -30.37 -8.71 21.35
CA PHE A 10 -30.10 -8.85 19.93
C PHE A 10 -29.44 -10.24 19.73
N SER A 11 -30.27 -11.28 19.66
CA SER A 11 -29.86 -12.64 19.32
C SER A 11 -29.43 -12.65 17.85
N TRP A 12 -28.13 -12.49 17.61
CA TRP A 12 -27.54 -12.83 16.31
C TRP A 12 -27.71 -14.34 16.10
N SER A 13 -28.79 -14.74 15.45
CA SER A 13 -28.79 -16.03 14.77
C SER A 13 -27.61 -15.97 13.79
N GLN A 14 -26.55 -16.74 14.07
CA GLN A 14 -25.39 -16.82 13.19
C GLN A 14 -25.92 -17.16 11.80
N VAL A 15 -25.84 -16.20 10.86
CA VAL A 15 -26.19 -16.45 9.46
C VAL A 15 -25.20 -17.51 8.98
N ARG A 16 -25.61 -18.77 9.03
CA ARG A 16 -24.77 -19.90 8.62
C ARG A 16 -24.66 -19.83 7.11
N CYS A 17 -23.51 -19.34 6.65
CA CYS A 17 -23.12 -19.43 5.27
C CYS A 17 -22.40 -20.76 5.05
N PRO A 18 -22.81 -21.59 4.09
CA PRO A 18 -22.16 -22.87 3.87
C PRO A 18 -20.71 -22.68 3.36
N TRP A 19 -19.82 -23.59 3.72
CA TRP A 19 -18.39 -23.51 3.40
C TRP A 19 -18.10 -23.37 1.91
N TRP A 20 -18.93 -23.99 1.05
CA TRP A 20 -18.78 -23.91 -0.41
C TRP A 20 -18.97 -22.49 -0.95
N PHE A 21 -19.66 -21.60 -0.23
CA PHE A 21 -19.82 -20.20 -0.64
C PHE A 21 -18.50 -19.43 -0.49
N TYR A 22 -17.77 -19.68 0.60
CA TYR A 22 -16.43 -19.11 0.79
C TYR A 22 -15.46 -19.61 -0.29
N VAL A 23 -15.52 -20.91 -0.59
CA VAL A 23 -14.72 -21.53 -1.67
C VAL A 23 -15.09 -20.93 -3.02
N GLY A 24 -16.38 -20.74 -3.30
CA GLY A 24 -16.85 -20.11 -4.54
C GLY A 24 -16.35 -18.68 -4.71
N VAL A 25 -16.40 -17.86 -3.65
CA VAL A 25 -15.84 -16.49 -3.67
C VAL A 25 -14.34 -16.51 -3.86
N TYR A 26 -13.62 -17.40 -3.16
CA TYR A 26 -12.17 -17.54 -3.32
C TYR A 26 -11.79 -17.97 -4.74
N ALA A 27 -12.49 -18.95 -5.32
CA ALA A 27 -12.25 -19.44 -6.67
C ALA A 27 -12.55 -18.36 -7.72
N LEU A 28 -13.65 -17.62 -7.57
CA LEU A 28 -13.98 -16.50 -8.45
C LEU A 28 -12.91 -15.40 -8.39
N ALA A 29 -12.50 -15.02 -7.17
CA ALA A 29 -11.46 -14.01 -6.97
C ALA A 29 -10.13 -14.47 -7.58
N THR A 30 -9.74 -15.73 -7.36
CA THR A 30 -8.52 -16.32 -7.93
C THR A 30 -8.56 -16.29 -9.46
N ALA A 31 -9.67 -16.72 -10.08
CA ALA A 31 -9.81 -16.72 -11.54
C ALA A 31 -9.74 -15.29 -12.12
N PHE A 32 -10.44 -14.34 -11.51
CA PHE A 32 -10.42 -12.94 -11.93
C PHE A 32 -9.03 -12.32 -11.79
N LEU A 33 -8.39 -12.48 -10.63
CA LEU A 33 -7.06 -11.92 -10.35
C LEU A 33 -5.98 -12.61 -11.17
N ALA A 34 -6.08 -13.92 -11.42
CA ALA A 34 -5.19 -14.62 -12.34
C ALA A 34 -5.31 -14.06 -13.76
N ALA A 35 -6.52 -13.90 -14.29
CA ALA A 35 -6.74 -13.30 -15.60
C ALA A 35 -6.20 -11.87 -15.70
N LEU A 36 -6.38 -11.07 -14.64
CA LEU A 36 -5.82 -9.72 -14.54
C LEU A 36 -4.28 -9.75 -14.52
N SER A 37 -3.69 -10.66 -13.74
CA SER A 37 -2.24 -10.76 -13.56
C SER A 37 -1.51 -11.00 -14.88
N LEU A 38 -2.12 -11.74 -15.82
CA LEU A 38 -1.56 -11.99 -17.16
C LEU A 38 -1.30 -10.70 -17.95
N ARG A 39 -2.01 -9.62 -17.64
CA ARG A 39 -1.86 -8.30 -18.29
C ARG A 39 -0.65 -7.52 -17.79
N LEU A 40 -0.10 -7.86 -16.63
CA LEU A 40 1.08 -7.20 -16.07
C LEU A 40 2.34 -7.92 -16.52
N VAL A 41 3.34 -7.18 -17.00
CA VAL A 41 4.60 -7.74 -17.53
C VAL A 41 5.78 -7.63 -16.57
N GLY A 42 5.62 -6.90 -15.46
CA GLY A 42 6.62 -6.71 -14.42
C GLY A 42 6.08 -5.85 -13.26
N PRO A 43 6.92 -5.55 -12.26
CA PRO A 43 6.57 -4.63 -11.17
C PRO A 43 6.10 -3.28 -11.70
N LEU A 44 5.11 -2.66 -11.02
CA LEU A 44 4.46 -1.44 -11.52
C LEU A 44 5.15 -0.14 -11.08
N ASP A 45 6.03 -0.22 -10.08
CA ASP A 45 6.83 0.90 -9.58
C ASP A 45 8.10 0.42 -8.85
N VAL A 46 8.89 1.39 -8.36
CA VAL A 46 10.13 1.17 -7.62
C VAL A 46 9.92 0.35 -6.34
N ASP A 47 8.81 0.56 -5.62
CA ASP A 47 8.51 -0.14 -4.37
C ASP A 47 8.24 -1.62 -4.64
N SER A 48 7.46 -1.89 -5.69
CA SER A 48 7.11 -3.23 -6.13
C SER A 48 8.33 -3.99 -6.66
N ALA A 49 9.22 -3.28 -7.37
CA ALA A 49 10.50 -3.82 -7.82
C ALA A 49 11.42 -4.15 -6.64
N TYR A 50 11.48 -3.27 -5.63
CA TYR A 50 12.23 -3.53 -4.40
C TYR A 50 11.73 -4.78 -3.68
N TYR A 51 10.42 -4.93 -3.47
CA TYR A 51 9.89 -6.10 -2.76
C TYR A 51 10.15 -7.41 -3.50
N LEU A 52 10.10 -7.40 -4.84
CA LEU A 52 10.49 -8.54 -5.67
C LEU A 52 11.98 -8.87 -5.49
N LEU A 53 12.86 -7.88 -5.61
CA LEU A 53 14.31 -8.06 -5.47
C LEU A 53 14.68 -8.50 -4.06
N ALA A 54 14.03 -7.96 -3.04
CA ALA A 54 14.22 -8.37 -1.65
C ALA A 54 13.77 -9.81 -1.44
N ALA A 55 12.64 -10.22 -2.02
CA ALA A 55 12.19 -11.62 -1.96
C ALA A 55 13.18 -12.57 -2.65
N ARG A 56 13.74 -12.19 -3.81
CA ARG A 56 14.80 -12.94 -4.50
C ARG A 56 16.07 -13.03 -3.68
N SER A 57 16.45 -11.93 -3.04
CA SER A 57 17.64 -11.86 -2.20
C SER A 57 17.50 -12.78 -0.98
N LEU A 58 16.34 -12.77 -0.33
CA LEU A 58 16.03 -13.67 0.79
C LEU A 58 15.92 -15.14 0.37
N ALA A 59 15.45 -15.43 -0.84
CA ALA A 59 15.36 -16.78 -1.38
C ALA A 59 16.71 -17.35 -1.86
N SER A 60 17.72 -16.50 -2.05
CA SER A 60 19.03 -16.90 -2.58
C SER A 60 20.13 -16.78 -1.52
N ALA A 61 21.34 -17.24 -1.85
CA ALA A 61 22.50 -17.15 -0.97
C ALA A 61 23.02 -15.72 -0.75
N SER A 62 22.41 -14.70 -1.37
CA SER A 62 22.86 -13.29 -1.33
C SER A 62 22.60 -12.57 0.01
N GLY A 63 22.06 -13.28 1.00
CA GLY A 63 22.14 -12.90 2.41
C GLY A 63 21.33 -11.66 2.80
N GLY A 64 20.32 -11.29 2.01
CA GLY A 64 19.47 -10.13 2.31
C GLY A 64 20.11 -8.79 1.94
N SER A 65 20.78 -8.74 0.79
CA SER A 65 21.32 -7.52 0.17
C SER A 65 20.90 -7.38 -1.30
N ILE A 66 20.84 -6.15 -1.81
CA ILE A 66 20.52 -5.83 -3.21
C ILE A 66 21.63 -4.93 -3.77
N PRO A 67 22.15 -5.17 -4.99
CA PRO A 67 23.14 -4.32 -5.64
C PRO A 67 22.55 -3.01 -6.21
N ALA A 68 21.57 -2.43 -5.50
CA ALA A 68 21.01 -1.14 -5.83
C ALA A 68 20.41 -0.45 -4.59
N PHE A 69 20.36 0.89 -4.61
CA PHE A 69 19.68 1.71 -3.59
C PHE A 69 19.28 3.08 -4.15
N TRP A 70 18.27 3.72 -3.56
CA TRP A 70 17.80 5.05 -3.98
C TRP A 70 17.44 5.99 -2.84
N LEU A 71 17.52 5.51 -1.60
CA LEU A 71 17.43 6.34 -0.41
C LEU A 71 18.80 6.45 0.22
N PHE A 72 19.10 7.64 0.73
CA PHE A 72 20.44 7.99 1.19
C PHE A 72 20.47 8.32 2.69
N PHE A 73 19.58 7.70 3.48
CA PHE A 73 19.59 7.83 4.93
C PHE A 73 20.84 7.20 5.55
N HIS A 74 21.16 5.97 5.13
CA HIS A 74 22.35 5.24 5.55
C HIS A 74 23.08 4.66 4.32
N PRO A 75 23.61 5.52 3.44
CA PRO A 75 24.19 5.06 2.19
C PRO A 75 25.37 4.12 2.48
N PRO A 76 25.43 2.93 1.84
CA PRO A 76 26.45 1.94 2.16
C PRO A 76 27.84 2.42 1.74
N PRO A 77 28.93 1.93 2.35
CA PRO A 77 30.28 2.30 1.90
C PRO A 77 30.54 1.85 0.45
N ALA A 78 29.97 0.72 0.04
CA ALA A 78 29.95 0.21 -1.32
C ALA A 78 28.69 -0.67 -1.53
N LEU A 79 28.29 -0.89 -2.79
CA LEU A 79 27.22 -1.85 -3.12
C LEU A 79 27.67 -3.30 -2.85
N PRO A 80 26.78 -4.22 -2.43
CA PRO A 80 25.32 -4.09 -2.33
C PRO A 80 24.83 -3.42 -1.04
N GLN A 81 23.62 -2.85 -1.08
CA GLN A 81 22.92 -2.34 0.10
C GLN A 81 22.24 -3.48 0.84
N THR A 82 22.36 -3.47 2.17
CA THR A 82 21.62 -4.39 3.03
C THR A 82 20.14 -4.03 3.07
N LEU A 83 19.25 -5.02 2.98
CA LEU A 83 17.79 -4.80 3.03
C LEU A 83 17.36 -4.14 4.35
N GLY A 84 16.23 -3.45 4.32
CA GLY A 84 15.48 -3.13 5.52
C GLY A 84 15.69 -1.75 6.14
N GLU A 85 16.14 -0.77 5.36
CA GLU A 85 16.23 0.61 5.83
C GLU A 85 14.85 1.26 6.03
N LEU A 86 14.08 1.45 4.94
CA LEU A 86 12.75 2.05 4.99
C LEU A 86 11.62 1.01 4.86
N TRP A 87 11.75 0.10 3.89
CA TRP A 87 10.73 -0.91 3.60
C TRP A 87 10.90 -2.13 4.51
N LEU A 88 9.76 -2.60 5.02
CA LEU A 88 9.70 -3.68 5.99
C LEU A 88 9.56 -5.05 5.30
N PRO A 89 9.97 -6.15 5.93
CA PRO A 89 10.29 -7.39 5.20
C PRO A 89 9.07 -8.25 4.86
N MET A 90 7.92 -8.04 5.50
CA MET A 90 6.80 -8.99 5.44
C MET A 90 6.27 -9.23 4.02
N PRO A 91 6.13 -8.23 3.12
CA PRO A 91 5.67 -8.48 1.77
C PRO A 91 6.64 -9.43 1.04
N SER A 92 7.95 -9.19 1.11
CA SER A 92 8.95 -10.08 0.51
C SER A 92 8.97 -11.48 1.13
N LEU A 93 8.79 -11.60 2.45
CA LEU A 93 8.71 -12.89 3.14
C LEU A 93 7.50 -13.72 2.70
N LEU A 94 6.36 -13.07 2.40
CA LEU A 94 5.18 -13.76 1.86
C LEU A 94 5.39 -14.24 0.43
N LEU A 95 6.23 -13.56 -0.36
CA LEU A 95 6.53 -13.94 -1.74
C LEU A 95 7.62 -15.02 -1.83
N GLN A 96 8.52 -15.08 -0.85
CA GLN A 96 9.67 -15.98 -0.85
C GLN A 96 9.34 -17.46 -1.12
N PRO A 97 8.30 -18.08 -0.53
CA PRO A 97 7.98 -19.49 -0.80
C PRO A 97 7.64 -19.75 -2.27
N PHE A 98 7.04 -18.78 -2.96
CA PHE A 98 6.67 -18.91 -4.36
C PHE A 98 7.87 -18.76 -5.30
N LEU A 99 8.92 -18.08 -4.84
CA LEU A 99 10.18 -17.98 -5.58
C LEU A 99 11.00 -19.28 -5.57
N LEU A 100 10.64 -20.26 -4.73
CA LEU A 100 11.19 -21.61 -4.81
C LEU A 100 10.75 -22.36 -6.08
N LEU A 101 9.64 -21.95 -6.69
CA LEU A 101 9.16 -22.46 -7.98
C LEU A 101 9.94 -21.86 -9.17
N GLY A 102 10.61 -20.72 -8.94
CA GLY A 102 11.40 -19.99 -9.91
C GLY A 102 11.59 -18.53 -9.50
N SER A 103 12.63 -17.88 -10.01
CA SER A 103 13.04 -16.53 -9.55
C SER A 103 12.45 -15.37 -10.35
N THR A 104 11.40 -15.58 -11.14
CA THR A 104 10.81 -14.51 -12.00
C THR A 104 9.69 -13.73 -11.31
N PHE A 105 9.35 -12.56 -11.84
CA PHE A 105 8.18 -11.78 -11.39
C PHE A 105 6.89 -12.60 -11.38
N ARG A 106 6.69 -13.47 -12.38
CA ARG A 106 5.50 -14.33 -12.48
C ARG A 106 5.35 -15.29 -11.30
N HIS A 107 6.44 -15.84 -10.80
CA HIS A 107 6.40 -16.74 -9.64
C HIS A 107 5.97 -15.99 -8.38
N ALA A 108 6.53 -14.80 -8.11
CA ALA A 108 6.08 -13.95 -7.02
C ALA A 108 4.61 -13.52 -7.19
N GLN A 109 4.20 -13.19 -8.42
CA GLN A 109 2.83 -12.78 -8.74
C GLN A 109 1.80 -13.90 -8.49
N VAL A 110 2.15 -15.18 -8.70
CA VAL A 110 1.30 -16.31 -8.28
C VAL A 110 1.02 -16.25 -6.78
N GLY A 111 2.05 -15.98 -5.98
CA GLY A 111 1.89 -15.75 -4.54
C GLY A 111 0.92 -14.62 -4.22
N GLN A 112 1.04 -13.50 -4.93
CA GLN A 112 0.11 -12.38 -4.76
C GLN A 112 -1.32 -12.72 -5.12
N VAL A 113 -1.56 -13.43 -6.23
CA VAL A 113 -2.92 -13.84 -6.64
C VAL A 113 -3.56 -14.74 -5.57
N VAL A 114 -2.82 -15.74 -5.08
CA VAL A 114 -3.30 -16.68 -4.06
C VAL A 114 -3.67 -15.96 -2.76
N LEU A 115 -2.84 -15.01 -2.34
CA LEU A 115 -3.06 -14.22 -1.13
C LEU A 115 -4.20 -13.21 -1.33
N ALA A 116 -4.19 -12.44 -2.42
CA ALA A 116 -5.18 -11.41 -2.71
C ALA A 116 -6.60 -11.97 -2.86
N ALA A 117 -6.75 -13.21 -3.31
CA ALA A 117 -8.05 -13.88 -3.35
C ALA A 117 -8.70 -14.08 -1.96
N LEU A 118 -7.94 -13.97 -0.87
CA LEU A 118 -8.46 -13.97 0.50
C LEU A 118 -9.08 -12.61 0.91
N ILE A 119 -8.78 -11.52 0.21
CA ILE A 119 -9.31 -10.18 0.55
C ILE A 119 -10.84 -10.11 0.37
N PRO A 120 -11.43 -10.58 -0.75
CA PRO A 120 -12.89 -10.67 -0.89
C PRO A 120 -13.53 -11.62 0.12
N VAL A 121 -12.85 -12.71 0.48
CA VAL A 121 -13.30 -13.66 1.51
C VAL A 121 -13.36 -13.01 2.88
N LEU A 122 -12.37 -12.18 3.22
CA LEU A 122 -12.37 -11.40 4.45
C LEU A 122 -13.53 -10.38 4.46
N SER A 123 -13.78 -9.68 3.35
CA SER A 123 -14.92 -8.75 3.25
C SER A 123 -16.27 -9.47 3.39
N LEU A 124 -16.43 -10.64 2.74
CA LEU A 124 -17.57 -11.54 2.92
C LEU A 124 -17.78 -11.89 4.40
N ARG A 125 -16.70 -12.29 5.08
CA ARG A 125 -16.77 -12.70 6.49
C ARG A 125 -17.20 -11.55 7.39
N ILE A 126 -16.61 -10.36 7.21
CA ILE A 126 -16.99 -9.14 7.94
C ILE A 126 -18.48 -8.84 7.70
N ALA A 127 -18.94 -8.92 6.46
CA ALA A 127 -20.33 -8.67 6.11
C ALA A 127 -21.30 -9.66 6.78
N LEU A 128 -20.95 -10.95 6.84
CA LEU A 128 -21.72 -11.96 7.57
C LEU A 128 -21.73 -11.71 9.08
N ASP A 129 -20.62 -11.23 9.66
CA ASP A 129 -20.57 -10.86 11.08
C ASP A 129 -21.38 -9.58 11.40
N LEU A 130 -21.66 -8.74 10.39
CA LEU A 130 -22.66 -7.66 10.47
C LEU A 130 -24.10 -8.19 10.34
N GLY A 131 -24.29 -9.51 10.19
CA GLY A 131 -25.54 -10.23 9.93
C GLY A 131 -26.23 -9.87 8.63
N LEU A 132 -25.44 -9.53 7.60
CA LEU A 132 -25.96 -9.42 6.26
C LEU A 132 -26.41 -10.78 5.74
N ARG A 133 -27.44 -10.77 4.88
CA ARG A 133 -27.84 -11.97 4.13
C ARG A 133 -26.69 -12.38 3.18
N PRO A 134 -26.52 -13.68 2.86
CA PRO A 134 -25.42 -14.16 2.01
C PRO A 134 -25.27 -13.41 0.68
N ARG A 135 -26.38 -12.96 0.06
CA ARG A 135 -26.36 -12.16 -1.18
C ARG A 135 -25.63 -10.81 -1.04
N TRP A 136 -25.83 -10.10 0.07
CA TRP A 136 -25.16 -8.81 0.32
C TRP A 136 -23.76 -9.01 0.84
N ALA A 137 -23.52 -10.11 1.56
CA ALA A 137 -22.19 -10.48 1.96
C ALA A 137 -21.32 -10.88 0.74
N GLY A 138 -21.91 -11.58 -0.24
CA GLY A 138 -21.28 -11.81 -1.54
C GLY A 138 -21.04 -10.52 -2.32
N ALA A 139 -21.97 -9.57 -2.28
CA ALA A 139 -21.75 -8.25 -2.89
C ALA A 139 -20.60 -7.47 -2.25
N ALA A 140 -20.42 -7.55 -0.92
CA ALA A 140 -19.26 -6.95 -0.25
C ALA A 140 -17.94 -7.51 -0.81
N ALA A 141 -17.86 -8.82 -1.03
CA ALA A 141 -16.70 -9.46 -1.66
C ALA A 141 -16.47 -8.92 -3.08
N LEU A 142 -17.54 -8.75 -3.87
CA LEU A 142 -17.44 -8.18 -5.21
C LEU A 142 -17.04 -6.70 -5.19
N PHE A 143 -17.51 -5.90 -4.23
CA PHE A 143 -17.16 -4.48 -4.13
C PHE A 143 -15.67 -4.27 -3.89
N VAL A 144 -15.03 -5.07 -3.05
CA VAL A 144 -13.58 -4.98 -2.83
C VAL A 144 -12.79 -5.56 -4.01
N LEU A 145 -13.27 -6.64 -4.63
CA LEU A 145 -12.62 -7.26 -5.80
C LEU A 145 -12.64 -6.32 -7.02
N LEU A 146 -13.77 -5.66 -7.23
CA LEU A 146 -14.04 -4.76 -8.36
C LEU A 146 -13.83 -3.28 -8.03
N SER A 147 -13.08 -3.00 -6.97
CA SER A 147 -12.71 -1.63 -6.55
C SER A 147 -12.05 -0.81 -7.68
N GLY A 148 -11.40 -1.48 -8.63
CA GLY A 148 -10.89 -0.88 -9.87
C GLY A 148 -9.50 -0.28 -9.69
N THR A 149 -9.39 0.78 -8.89
CA THR A 149 -8.14 1.55 -8.71
C THR A 149 -7.08 0.78 -7.94
N VAL A 150 -7.44 0.15 -6.83
CA VAL A 150 -6.50 -0.68 -6.06
C VAL A 150 -6.36 -2.09 -6.63
N THR A 151 -7.29 -2.52 -7.49
CA THR A 151 -7.38 -3.91 -7.96
C THR A 151 -6.14 -4.35 -8.73
N VAL A 152 -5.50 -3.45 -9.48
CA VAL A 152 -4.23 -3.76 -10.18
C VAL A 152 -3.09 -4.04 -9.20
N HIS A 153 -3.07 -3.35 -8.06
CA HIS A 153 -2.04 -3.50 -7.02
C HIS A 153 -2.21 -4.77 -6.18
N TRP A 154 -3.39 -5.40 -6.20
CA TRP A 154 -3.59 -6.71 -5.56
C TRP A 154 -2.73 -7.82 -6.16
N VAL A 155 -2.37 -7.70 -7.44
CA VAL A 155 -1.60 -8.71 -8.17
C VAL A 155 -0.17 -8.24 -8.49
N ASP A 156 0.25 -7.13 -7.90
CA ASP A 156 1.62 -6.62 -7.98
C ASP A 156 2.44 -7.05 -6.76
N THR A 157 3.77 -7.06 -6.84
CA THR A 157 4.67 -7.54 -5.77
C THR A 157 4.81 -6.57 -4.58
N ASP A 158 3.94 -5.56 -4.48
CA ASP A 158 3.91 -4.56 -3.41
C ASP A 158 3.22 -5.06 -2.11
N CYS A 159 3.23 -4.20 -1.10
CA CYS A 159 2.65 -4.40 0.23
C CYS A 159 1.11 -4.31 0.30
N PHE A 160 0.42 -3.89 -0.77
CA PHE A 160 -1.05 -3.71 -0.78
C PHE A 160 -1.78 -4.97 -0.28
N THR A 161 -1.52 -6.11 -0.92
CA THR A 161 -2.16 -7.40 -0.57
C THR A 161 -1.81 -7.84 0.85
N ALA A 162 -0.53 -7.80 1.20
CA ALA A 162 -0.06 -8.19 2.53
C ALA A 162 -0.73 -7.36 3.63
N PHE A 163 -0.82 -6.04 3.44
CA PHE A 163 -1.39 -5.14 4.43
C PHE A 163 -2.92 -5.21 4.50
N ALA A 164 -3.60 -5.40 3.36
CA ALA A 164 -5.04 -5.64 3.34
C ALA A 164 -5.43 -6.88 4.16
N LEU A 165 -4.66 -7.97 4.03
CA LEU A 165 -4.91 -9.23 4.73
C LEU A 165 -4.54 -9.17 6.20
N LEU A 166 -3.31 -8.76 6.51
CA LEU A 166 -2.81 -8.75 7.89
C LEU A 166 -3.44 -7.60 8.69
N GLY A 167 -3.44 -6.39 8.14
CA GLY A 167 -4.06 -5.23 8.78
C GLY A 167 -5.58 -5.34 8.84
N GLY A 168 -6.23 -5.66 7.72
CA GLY A 168 -7.68 -5.85 7.69
C GLY A 168 -8.15 -7.04 8.53
N GLY A 169 -7.37 -8.12 8.55
CA GLY A 169 -7.60 -9.28 9.41
C GLY A 169 -7.45 -8.95 10.89
N ALA A 170 -6.46 -8.13 11.26
CA ALA A 170 -6.31 -7.63 12.63
C ALA A 170 -7.52 -6.79 13.05
N LEU A 171 -7.98 -5.86 12.20
CA LEU A 171 -9.16 -5.04 12.46
C LEU A 171 -10.44 -5.87 12.61
N TRP A 172 -10.61 -6.89 11.76
CA TRP A 172 -11.71 -7.84 11.89
C TRP A 172 -11.62 -8.65 13.19
N ALA A 173 -10.44 -9.14 13.56
CA ALA A 173 -10.23 -9.91 14.78
C ALA A 173 -10.51 -9.04 16.03
N MET A 174 -10.07 -7.78 16.05
CA MET A 174 -10.46 -6.83 17.10
C MET A 174 -11.99 -6.73 17.20
N GLY A 175 -12.68 -6.52 16.08
CA GLY A 175 -14.14 -6.42 16.07
C GLY A 175 -14.85 -7.69 16.54
N ARG A 176 -14.33 -8.88 16.18
CA ARG A 176 -14.80 -10.18 16.67
C ARG A 176 -14.61 -10.35 18.16
N ALA A 177 -13.61 -9.69 18.74
CA ALA A 177 -13.31 -9.80 20.15
C ALA A 177 -14.39 -9.16 21.05
N THR A 178 -15.31 -8.37 20.50
CA THR A 178 -16.56 -7.99 21.18
C THR A 178 -17.36 -9.22 21.63
N PHE A 179 -17.32 -10.31 20.89
CA PHE A 179 -18.10 -11.52 21.16
C PHE A 179 -17.27 -12.63 21.79
N ASP A 180 -16.03 -12.80 21.34
CA ASP A 180 -15.11 -13.81 21.87
C ASP A 180 -13.72 -13.22 22.06
N ARG A 181 -13.32 -13.06 23.32
CA ARG A 181 -12.08 -12.40 23.72
C ARG A 181 -10.83 -13.09 23.19
N ARG A 182 -10.91 -14.36 22.78
CA ARG A 182 -9.78 -15.10 22.17
C ARG A 182 -9.32 -14.48 20.85
N PHE A 183 -10.18 -13.76 20.15
CA PHE A 183 -9.80 -13.05 18.94
C PHE A 183 -8.79 -11.90 19.19
N LEU A 184 -8.58 -11.48 20.45
CA LEU A 184 -7.48 -10.56 20.77
C LEU A 184 -6.11 -11.14 20.45
N PHE A 185 -5.87 -12.43 20.71
CA PHE A 185 -4.59 -13.06 20.37
C PHE A 185 -4.33 -13.03 18.86
N LEU A 186 -5.38 -13.29 18.07
CA LEU A 186 -5.31 -13.18 16.60
C LEU A 186 -5.10 -11.72 16.16
N ALA A 187 -5.76 -10.75 16.80
CA ALA A 187 -5.58 -9.33 16.52
C ALA A 187 -4.15 -8.87 16.78
N GLY A 188 -3.56 -9.24 17.93
CA GLY A 188 -2.17 -8.94 18.26
C GLY A 188 -1.20 -9.57 17.26
N SER A 189 -1.37 -10.86 16.95
CA SER A 189 -0.51 -11.59 16.02
C SER A 189 -0.56 -11.01 14.60
N LEU A 190 -1.76 -10.81 14.05
CA LEU A 190 -1.94 -10.22 12.72
C LEU A 190 -1.50 -8.76 12.68
N GLY A 191 -1.75 -8.01 13.76
CA GLY A 191 -1.34 -6.61 13.87
C GLY A 191 0.18 -6.45 13.91
N GLY A 192 0.89 -7.32 14.64
CA GLY A 192 2.35 -7.32 14.67
C GLY A 192 2.97 -7.66 13.32
N LEU A 193 2.41 -8.66 12.61
CA LEU A 193 2.82 -8.97 11.24
C LEU A 193 2.48 -7.84 10.27
N ALA A 194 1.33 -7.18 10.42
CA ALA A 194 0.97 -6.00 9.64
C ALA A 194 1.95 -4.84 9.88
N ALA A 195 2.45 -4.67 11.10
CA ALA A 195 3.50 -3.70 11.44
C ALA A 195 4.87 -4.04 10.82
N LEU A 196 5.06 -5.24 10.24
CA LEU A 196 6.21 -5.60 9.39
C LEU A 196 5.91 -5.47 7.88
N THR A 197 4.72 -5.02 7.49
CA THR A 197 4.41 -4.70 6.10
C THR A 197 4.62 -3.23 5.78
N ARG A 198 4.32 -2.33 6.73
CA ARG A 198 4.37 -0.88 6.58
C ARG A 198 4.64 -0.19 7.91
N ASN A 199 5.36 0.94 7.86
CA ASN A 199 5.74 1.70 9.06
C ASN A 199 4.51 2.21 9.83
N ASP A 200 3.45 2.61 9.12
CA ASP A 200 2.19 3.04 9.72
C ASP A 200 1.30 1.88 10.19
N GLY A 201 1.70 0.62 9.95
CA GLY A 201 1.08 -0.55 10.57
C GLY A 201 1.13 -0.52 12.10
N LEU A 202 2.09 0.21 12.68
CA LEU A 202 2.15 0.48 14.12
C LEU A 202 0.91 1.21 14.66
N LEU A 203 0.14 1.92 13.81
CA LEU A 203 -1.12 2.57 14.20
C LEU A 203 -2.21 1.56 14.63
N LEU A 204 -2.06 0.28 14.30
CA LEU A 204 -2.99 -0.75 14.77
C LEU A 204 -2.89 -0.98 16.30
N LEU A 205 -1.76 -0.65 16.94
CA LEU A 205 -1.60 -0.75 18.39
C LEU A 205 -2.47 0.28 19.16
N PRO A 206 -2.40 1.59 18.88
CA PRO A 206 -3.33 2.54 19.49
C PRO A 206 -4.78 2.26 19.11
N VAL A 207 -5.07 1.67 17.94
CA VAL A 207 -6.43 1.18 17.61
C VAL A 207 -6.86 0.05 18.54
N LEU A 208 -6.00 -0.92 18.80
CA LEU A 208 -6.25 -2.00 19.78
C LEU A 208 -6.54 -1.43 21.17
N CYS A 209 -5.69 -0.52 21.65
CA CYS A 209 -5.86 0.13 22.95
C CYS A 209 -7.17 0.94 23.03
N GLY A 210 -7.42 1.78 22.01
CA GLY A 210 -8.63 2.59 21.94
C GLY A 210 -9.90 1.74 21.83
N PHE A 211 -9.84 0.63 21.10
CA PHE A 211 -10.94 -0.32 21.01
C PHE A 211 -11.26 -1.00 22.33
N GLU A 212 -10.26 -1.53 23.04
CA GLU A 212 -10.46 -2.14 24.37
C GLU A 212 -11.01 -1.13 25.37
N TRP A 213 -10.50 0.10 25.35
CA TRP A 213 -11.02 1.20 26.16
C TRP A 213 -12.50 1.49 25.84
N LEU A 214 -12.86 1.59 24.55
CA LEU A 214 -14.25 1.82 24.15
C LEU A 214 -15.16 0.66 24.56
N LEU A 215 -14.71 -0.59 24.43
CA LEU A 215 -15.50 -1.76 24.86
C LEU A 215 -15.78 -1.72 26.37
N SER A 216 -14.76 -1.41 27.17
CA SER A 216 -14.93 -1.37 28.63
C SER A 216 -15.85 -0.24 29.08
N HIS A 217 -15.79 0.92 28.43
CA HIS A 217 -16.57 2.09 28.82
C HIS A 217 -17.99 2.08 28.26
N ARG A 218 -18.16 1.71 26.98
CA ARG A 218 -19.46 1.83 26.28
C ARG A 218 -20.28 0.54 26.26
N GLN A 219 -19.62 -0.62 26.19
CA GLN A 219 -20.31 -1.92 26.20
C GLN A 219 -20.32 -2.57 27.59
N ARG A 220 -19.66 -1.95 28.59
CA ARG A 220 -19.48 -2.49 29.95
C ARG A 220 -18.89 -3.90 29.96
N ILE A 221 -18.13 -4.26 28.93
CA ILE A 221 -17.39 -5.52 28.88
C ILE A 221 -16.13 -5.36 29.74
N PRO A 222 -15.88 -6.19 30.76
CA PRO A 222 -14.76 -6.00 31.66
C PRO A 222 -13.44 -6.01 30.89
N PHE A 223 -12.54 -5.08 31.24
CA PHE A 223 -11.24 -4.97 30.63
C PHE A 223 -10.41 -6.24 30.90
N GLY A 224 -10.21 -7.05 29.87
CA GLY A 224 -9.47 -8.30 29.95
C GLY A 224 -7.97 -8.05 30.00
N ARG A 225 -7.42 -7.69 31.18
CA ARG A 225 -6.00 -7.35 31.36
C ARG A 225 -5.06 -8.36 30.71
N TRP A 226 -5.27 -9.66 30.97
CA TRP A 226 -4.41 -10.71 30.43
C TRP A 226 -4.51 -10.89 28.90
N PRO A 227 -5.72 -11.07 28.30
CA PRO A 227 -5.86 -11.07 26.85
C PRO A 227 -5.30 -9.82 26.17
N PHE A 228 -5.45 -8.64 26.77
CA PHE A 228 -4.90 -7.40 26.25
C PHE A 228 -3.37 -7.39 26.31
N LEU A 229 -2.77 -7.70 27.46
CA LEU A 229 -1.30 -7.77 27.60
C LEU A 229 -0.69 -8.78 26.63
N ALA A 230 -1.29 -9.96 26.50
CA ALA A 230 -0.82 -10.98 25.58
C ALA A 230 -0.97 -10.55 24.11
N SER A 231 -2.08 -9.92 23.74
CA SER A 231 -2.26 -9.32 22.41
C SER A 231 -1.21 -8.26 22.11
N THR A 232 -0.96 -7.35 23.05
CA THR A 232 0.07 -6.31 22.93
C THR A 232 1.48 -6.91 22.80
N ALA A 233 1.79 -7.96 23.56
CA ALA A 233 3.07 -8.68 23.43
C ALA A 233 3.22 -9.34 22.05
N LEU A 234 2.18 -10.02 21.56
CA LEU A 234 2.15 -10.62 20.22
C LEU A 234 2.26 -9.57 19.11
N PHE A 235 1.70 -8.38 19.33
CA PHE A 235 1.82 -7.25 18.41
C PHE A 235 3.25 -6.72 18.36
N LEU A 236 3.87 -6.50 19.52
CA LEU A 236 5.19 -5.88 19.59
C LEU A 236 6.33 -6.83 19.21
N LEU A 237 6.13 -8.14 19.31
CA LEU A 237 7.17 -9.12 19.07
C LEU A 237 7.77 -9.03 17.65
N PRO A 238 7.00 -9.09 16.54
CA PRO A 238 7.56 -8.98 15.20
C PRO A 238 8.33 -7.66 14.92
N PRO A 239 7.78 -6.45 15.16
CA PRO A 239 8.53 -5.22 14.95
C PRO A 239 9.73 -5.07 15.91
N ALA A 240 9.66 -5.60 17.13
CA ALA A 240 10.81 -5.60 18.04
C ALA A 240 11.95 -6.48 17.53
N LEU A 241 11.66 -7.68 17.02
CA LEU A 241 12.67 -8.54 16.41
C LEU A 241 13.34 -7.86 15.20
N TRP A 242 12.55 -7.16 14.39
CA TRP A 242 13.08 -6.39 13.27
C TRP A 242 13.94 -5.20 13.72
N ALA A 243 13.52 -4.47 14.75
CA ALA A 243 14.29 -3.39 15.33
C ALA A 243 15.62 -3.87 15.91
N VAL A 244 15.66 -5.04 16.56
CA VAL A 244 16.90 -5.67 17.05
C VAL A 244 17.83 -6.01 15.88
N ARG A 245 17.30 -6.57 14.80
CA ARG A 245 18.08 -6.81 13.59
C ARG A 245 18.64 -5.51 13.02
N ASN A 246 17.84 -4.45 12.95
CA ASN A 246 18.28 -3.15 12.44
C ASN A 246 19.34 -2.52 13.34
N LEU A 247 19.23 -2.65 14.66
CA LEU A 247 20.26 -2.22 15.59
C LEU A 247 21.59 -2.95 15.33
N ALA A 248 21.56 -4.26 15.07
CA ALA A 248 22.75 -5.04 14.78
C ALA A 248 23.40 -4.70 13.42
N VAL A 249 22.59 -4.34 12.42
CA VAL A 249 23.06 -4.07 11.04
C VAL A 249 23.43 -2.61 10.81
N PHE A 250 22.60 -1.68 11.30
CA PHE A 250 22.70 -0.24 11.02
C PHE A 250 23.11 0.58 12.25
N GLY A 251 23.20 -0.03 13.44
CA GLY A 251 23.46 0.69 14.68
C GLY A 251 22.26 1.49 15.21
N THR A 252 21.09 1.37 14.58
CA THR A 252 19.85 2.04 14.99
C THR A 252 18.65 1.12 14.76
N PRO A 253 17.64 1.12 15.66
CA PRO A 253 16.42 0.31 15.47
C PRO A 253 15.59 0.74 14.25
N SER A 254 15.69 2.01 13.84
CA SER A 254 15.02 2.57 12.67
C SER A 254 16.01 3.43 11.89
N PRO A 255 16.52 2.95 10.74
CA PRO A 255 17.44 3.70 9.88
C PRO A 255 16.82 4.96 9.29
N VAL A 256 15.49 5.04 9.22
CA VAL A 256 14.81 6.25 8.76
C VAL A 256 14.29 7.07 9.94
N PRO A 257 14.77 8.31 10.12
CA PRO A 257 14.29 9.17 11.20
C PRO A 257 12.89 9.71 10.88
N LEU A 258 11.89 9.27 11.65
CA LEU A 258 10.51 9.79 11.53
C LEU A 258 10.41 11.32 11.65
N PRO A 259 11.17 12.01 12.53
CA PRO A 259 11.14 13.47 12.59
C PRO A 259 11.52 14.11 11.25
N TYR A 260 12.47 13.52 10.51
CA TYR A 260 12.85 14.02 9.19
C TYR A 260 11.71 13.93 8.19
N LEU A 261 11.05 12.76 8.13
CA LEU A 261 9.89 12.57 7.24
C LEU A 261 8.73 13.52 7.59
N ALA A 262 8.58 13.86 8.87
CA ALA A 262 7.52 14.77 9.34
C ALA A 262 7.80 16.25 9.04
N THR A 263 9.07 16.62 8.84
CA THR A 263 9.50 18.01 8.60
C THR A 263 9.82 18.32 7.14
N LEU A 264 9.58 17.39 6.21
CA LEU A 264 9.76 17.62 4.78
C LEU A 264 8.94 18.82 4.30
N LEU A 265 9.57 19.68 3.51
CA LEU A 265 8.93 20.83 2.84
C LEU A 265 8.70 20.58 1.34
N ASP A 266 9.51 19.71 0.75
CA ASP A 266 9.41 19.26 -0.64
C ASP A 266 9.65 17.75 -0.69
N TYR A 267 8.91 17.03 -1.53
CA TYR A 267 9.04 15.57 -1.60
C TYR A 267 10.43 15.11 -2.07
N ASN A 268 11.09 15.89 -2.93
CA ASN A 268 12.42 15.56 -3.43
C ASN A 268 13.49 15.57 -2.34
N GLN A 269 13.23 16.23 -1.21
CA GLN A 269 14.12 16.17 -0.04
C GLN A 269 14.32 14.72 0.43
N LEU A 270 13.35 13.82 0.23
CA LEU A 270 13.47 12.39 0.53
C LEU A 270 14.71 11.73 -0.13
N PHE A 271 15.18 12.27 -1.26
CA PHE A 271 16.31 11.76 -2.02
C PHE A 271 17.61 12.55 -1.79
N ARG A 272 17.66 13.43 -0.79
CA ARG A 272 18.91 14.10 -0.38
C ARG A 272 19.90 13.11 0.21
N TRP A 273 21.17 13.38 0.01
CA TRP A 273 22.29 12.60 0.52
C TRP A 273 22.48 12.84 2.03
N GLN A 274 22.36 11.79 2.83
CA GLN A 274 22.52 11.81 4.30
C GLN A 274 21.71 12.93 4.96
N PRO A 275 20.38 12.95 4.76
CA PRO A 275 19.58 14.09 5.16
C PRO A 275 19.49 14.22 6.68
N GLN A 276 19.44 15.46 7.15
CA GLN A 276 19.28 15.80 8.57
C GLN A 276 17.97 16.57 8.79
N VAL A 277 17.47 16.51 10.02
CA VAL A 277 16.24 17.22 10.41
C VAL A 277 16.52 18.72 10.52
N ASP A 278 15.80 19.52 9.74
CA ASP A 278 15.84 20.98 9.83
C ASP A 278 14.56 21.53 10.48
N TRP A 279 14.58 21.64 11.81
CA TRP A 279 13.48 22.22 12.56
C TRP A 279 13.31 23.71 12.30
N ALA A 280 14.38 24.43 12.00
CA ALA A 280 14.31 25.86 11.75
C ALA A 280 13.55 26.13 10.45
N ALA A 281 13.91 25.45 9.35
CA ALA A 281 13.18 25.55 8.10
C ALA A 281 11.70 25.16 8.26
N PHE A 282 11.42 24.08 9.01
CA PHE A 282 10.04 23.66 9.28
C PHE A 282 9.22 24.71 10.04
N LEU A 283 9.79 25.33 11.07
CA LEU A 283 9.10 26.37 11.84
C LEU A 283 8.95 27.69 11.07
N HIS A 284 9.87 27.97 10.14
CA HIS A 284 9.87 29.17 9.30
C HIS A 284 9.12 29.01 7.96
N GLN A 285 8.56 27.84 7.65
CA GLN A 285 7.88 27.57 6.36
C GLN A 285 6.65 28.46 6.09
N GLY A 286 6.13 29.12 7.13
CA GLY A 286 4.92 29.95 7.06
C GLY A 286 3.63 29.13 7.17
N TRP A 287 2.56 29.80 7.61
CA TRP A 287 1.26 29.15 7.80
C TRP A 287 0.63 28.68 6.48
N ASP A 288 0.85 29.41 5.39
CA ASP A 288 0.31 29.08 4.07
C ASP A 288 0.87 27.75 3.55
N THR A 289 2.19 27.56 3.61
CA THR A 289 2.83 26.28 3.24
C THR A 289 2.36 25.15 4.14
N PHE A 290 2.35 25.37 5.46
CA PHE A 290 1.95 24.37 6.44
C PHE A 290 0.50 23.90 6.19
N ALA A 291 -0.44 24.82 6.00
CA ALA A 291 -1.84 24.50 5.74
C ALA A 291 -2.03 23.93 4.33
N GLY A 292 -1.37 24.49 3.32
CA GLY A 292 -1.44 24.05 1.92
C GLY A 292 -1.10 22.58 1.74
N LEU A 293 0.04 22.14 2.29
CA LEU A 293 0.46 20.72 2.24
C LEU A 293 -0.60 19.78 2.83
N ARG A 294 -1.25 20.18 3.92
CA ARG A 294 -2.28 19.38 4.62
C ARG A 294 -3.60 19.36 3.85
N ILE A 295 -3.98 20.47 3.23
CA ILE A 295 -5.15 20.55 2.36
C ILE A 295 -4.96 19.65 1.12
N ASP A 296 -3.77 19.69 0.50
CA ASP A 296 -3.45 18.85 -0.65
C ASP A 296 -3.43 17.37 -0.27
N ALA A 297 -2.83 17.03 0.89
CA ALA A 297 -2.87 15.68 1.43
C ALA A 297 -4.30 15.21 1.72
N LEU A 298 -5.16 16.05 2.30
CA LEU A 298 -6.56 15.72 2.55
C LEU A 298 -7.32 15.49 1.23
N ARG A 299 -7.09 16.33 0.22
CA ARG A 299 -7.67 16.17 -1.12
C ARG A 299 -7.23 14.86 -1.77
N ALA A 300 -5.95 14.54 -1.72
CA ALA A 300 -5.39 13.29 -2.24
C ALA A 300 -5.99 12.09 -1.50
N ALA A 301 -6.04 12.12 -0.17
CA ALA A 301 -6.60 11.06 0.66
C ALA A 301 -8.07 10.79 0.33
N PHE A 302 -8.86 11.86 0.20
CA PHE A 302 -10.28 11.76 -0.16
C PHE A 302 -10.47 11.24 -1.58
N THR A 303 -9.66 11.69 -2.53
CA THR A 303 -9.68 11.23 -3.93
C THR A 303 -9.41 9.73 -4.01
N VAL A 304 -8.39 9.23 -3.30
CA VAL A 304 -8.08 7.79 -3.25
C VAL A 304 -9.18 6.99 -2.55
N LEU A 305 -9.75 7.51 -1.45
CA LEU A 305 -10.88 6.84 -0.77
C LEU A 305 -12.11 6.74 -1.70
N LEU A 306 -12.45 7.84 -2.39
CA LEU A 306 -13.51 7.90 -3.40
C LEU A 306 -13.28 6.90 -4.53
N ALA A 307 -12.04 6.82 -5.01
CA ALA A 307 -11.68 5.91 -6.08
C ALA A 307 -11.82 4.44 -5.63
N ASN A 308 -11.25 4.10 -4.47
CA ASN A 308 -11.22 2.72 -3.97
C ASN A 308 -12.61 2.20 -3.56
N LEU A 309 -13.46 3.02 -2.95
CA LEU A 309 -14.83 2.62 -2.59
C LEU A 309 -15.86 2.91 -3.69
N GLN A 310 -15.41 3.53 -4.78
CA GLN A 310 -16.23 4.12 -5.83
C GLN A 310 -17.15 5.23 -5.29
N ILE A 311 -17.31 6.32 -6.05
CA ILE A 311 -18.04 7.52 -5.56
C ILE A 311 -19.46 7.20 -5.05
N TRP A 312 -20.14 6.24 -5.68
CA TRP A 312 -21.49 5.81 -5.27
C TRP A 312 -21.49 5.04 -3.94
N GLY A 313 -20.38 4.38 -3.60
CA GLY A 313 -20.21 3.64 -2.35
C GLY A 313 -20.11 4.53 -1.11
N LEU A 314 -19.79 5.82 -1.26
CA LEU A 314 -19.72 6.74 -0.11
C LEU A 314 -21.07 6.98 0.56
N VAL A 315 -22.14 7.10 -0.20
CA VAL A 315 -23.48 7.35 0.36
C VAL A 315 -23.90 6.25 1.34
N PRO A 316 -23.88 4.95 0.97
CA PRO A 316 -24.18 3.88 1.90
C PRO A 316 -23.15 3.77 3.03
N LEU A 317 -21.86 4.07 2.77
CA LEU A 317 -20.83 4.12 3.80
C LEU A 317 -21.19 5.14 4.89
N ILE A 318 -21.46 6.40 4.52
CA ILE A 318 -21.79 7.49 5.45
C ILE A 318 -23.07 7.16 6.23
N ALA A 319 -24.08 6.61 5.56
CA ALA A 319 -25.34 6.22 6.19
C ALA A 319 -25.18 5.14 7.28
N VAL A 320 -24.17 4.28 7.16
CA VAL A 320 -23.81 3.30 8.19
C VAL A 320 -22.79 3.88 9.18
N ALA A 321 -21.87 4.73 8.74
CA ALA A 321 -20.88 5.42 9.56
C ALA A 321 -21.55 6.19 10.71
N GLY A 322 -22.64 6.91 10.43
CA GLY A 322 -23.45 7.60 11.45
C GLY A 322 -24.11 6.67 12.49
N ARG A 323 -24.08 5.35 12.27
CA ARG A 323 -24.59 4.32 13.17
C ARG A 323 -23.52 3.36 13.68
N VAL A 324 -22.23 3.63 13.39
CA VAL A 324 -21.10 2.80 13.86
C VAL A 324 -21.06 2.70 15.38
N ALA A 325 -21.49 3.75 16.10
CA ALA A 325 -21.60 3.72 17.56
C ALA A 325 -22.46 2.56 18.10
N ARG A 326 -23.39 2.02 17.28
CA ARG A 326 -24.26 0.88 17.63
C ARG A 326 -23.73 -0.48 17.15
N ARG A 327 -22.59 -0.52 16.45
CA ARG A 327 -22.01 -1.73 15.86
C ARG A 327 -20.54 -1.85 16.28
N PRO A 328 -20.23 -2.39 17.48
CA PRO A 328 -18.87 -2.47 18.01
C PRO A 328 -17.87 -3.16 17.11
N ILE A 329 -18.32 -4.12 16.32
CA ILE A 329 -17.49 -4.80 15.31
C ILE A 329 -16.88 -3.85 14.27
N LEU A 330 -17.50 -2.69 14.02
CA LEU A 330 -17.00 -1.67 13.11
C LEU A 330 -16.10 -0.63 13.80
N TRP A 331 -15.95 -0.65 15.12
CA TRP A 331 -15.14 0.35 15.81
C TRP A 331 -13.67 0.29 15.39
N PRO A 332 -12.99 -0.86 15.36
CA PRO A 332 -11.58 -0.92 14.96
C PRO A 332 -11.30 -0.33 13.57
N PRO A 333 -12.00 -0.74 12.47
CA PRO A 333 -11.68 -0.19 11.15
C PRO A 333 -11.95 1.31 11.04
N PHE A 334 -12.98 1.85 11.71
CA PHE A 334 -13.24 3.30 11.70
C PHE A 334 -12.30 4.09 12.61
N LEU A 335 -11.88 3.53 13.74
CA LEU A 335 -10.80 4.09 14.57
C LEU A 335 -9.49 4.14 13.79
N TYR A 336 -9.16 3.06 13.08
CA TYR A 336 -7.99 3.00 12.20
C TYR A 336 -8.07 4.05 11.11
N LEU A 337 -9.20 4.15 10.38
CA LEU A 337 -9.36 5.16 9.33
C LEU A 337 -9.19 6.58 9.87
N GLY A 338 -9.80 6.89 11.01
CA GLY A 338 -9.69 8.21 11.65
C GLY A 338 -8.26 8.51 12.11
N LEU A 339 -7.62 7.56 12.78
CA LEU A 339 -6.23 7.71 13.23
C LEU A 339 -5.26 7.82 12.04
N LEU A 340 -5.43 7.01 11.01
CA LEU A 340 -4.65 7.05 9.79
C LEU A 340 -4.75 8.42 9.11
N LEU A 341 -5.97 8.97 9.00
CA LEU A 341 -6.19 10.30 8.43
C LEU A 341 -5.48 11.38 9.25
N VAL A 342 -5.68 11.40 10.58
CA VAL A 342 -5.07 12.40 11.46
C VAL A 342 -3.54 12.29 11.42
N THR A 343 -2.99 11.09 11.51
CA THR A 343 -1.54 10.89 11.51
C THR A 343 -0.92 11.21 10.15
N LEU A 344 -1.42 10.65 9.06
CA LEU A 344 -0.77 10.83 7.76
C LEU A 344 -0.99 12.22 7.18
N VAL A 345 -2.21 12.78 7.25
CA VAL A 345 -2.45 14.15 6.79
C VAL A 345 -1.77 15.16 7.71
N GLY A 346 -1.84 14.95 9.03
CA GLY A 346 -1.28 15.89 9.99
C GLY A 346 0.24 15.92 10.03
N ALA A 347 0.88 14.74 10.09
CA ALA A 347 2.32 14.62 10.28
C ALA A 347 3.10 14.33 8.99
N PHE A 348 2.50 13.70 7.97
CA PHE A 348 3.22 13.25 6.77
C PHE A 348 2.51 13.63 5.45
N PRO A 349 2.10 14.90 5.25
CA PRO A 349 1.26 15.30 4.12
C PRO A 349 1.90 15.03 2.75
N LEU A 350 3.21 15.23 2.61
CA LEU A 350 3.93 14.95 1.35
C LEU A 350 3.97 13.46 1.00
N LEU A 351 4.02 12.58 2.01
CA LEU A 351 3.98 11.13 1.78
C LEU A 351 2.58 10.69 1.32
N VAL A 352 1.52 11.36 1.79
CA VAL A 352 0.14 11.09 1.38
C VAL A 352 -0.05 11.37 -0.12
N THR A 353 0.43 12.52 -0.61
CA THR A 353 0.29 12.90 -2.02
C THR A 353 1.10 12.02 -2.98
N HIS A 354 2.10 11.29 -2.45
CA HIS A 354 2.97 10.39 -3.21
C HIS A 354 2.70 8.89 -2.98
N GLY A 355 1.48 8.53 -2.55
CA GLY A 355 1.01 7.14 -2.57
C GLY A 355 1.15 6.36 -1.26
N THR A 356 1.58 6.99 -0.15
CA THR A 356 1.57 6.32 1.17
C THR A 356 0.14 5.99 1.60
N TRP A 357 -0.80 6.91 1.37
CA TRP A 357 -2.20 6.72 1.76
C TRP A 357 -2.89 5.57 1.04
N SER A 358 -2.64 5.37 -0.27
CA SER A 358 -3.26 4.29 -1.05
C SER A 358 -2.85 2.91 -0.54
N ARG A 359 -1.57 2.74 -0.19
CA ARG A 359 -1.08 1.50 0.43
C ARG A 359 -1.72 1.26 1.80
N SER A 360 -1.75 2.29 2.63
CA SER A 360 -2.25 2.20 4.01
C SER A 360 -3.76 1.95 4.10
N ILE A 361 -4.56 2.59 3.26
CA ILE A 361 -6.01 2.42 3.31
C ILE A 361 -6.47 1.00 2.96
N SER A 362 -5.60 0.19 2.35
CA SER A 362 -5.85 -1.21 2.00
C SER A 362 -6.33 -2.06 3.18
N ALA A 363 -5.83 -1.81 4.40
CA ALA A 363 -6.29 -2.50 5.61
C ALA A 363 -7.76 -2.21 5.94
N PHE A 364 -8.27 -1.03 5.58
CA PHE A 364 -9.66 -0.64 5.79
C PHE A 364 -10.62 -1.22 4.73
N LEU A 365 -10.15 -1.44 3.50
CA LEU A 365 -11.02 -1.75 2.35
C LEU A 365 -11.95 -2.96 2.54
N PRO A 366 -11.55 -4.10 3.15
CA PRO A 366 -12.47 -5.22 3.41
C PRO A 366 -13.66 -4.81 4.27
N ALA A 367 -13.42 -4.02 5.33
CA ALA A 367 -14.46 -3.52 6.23
C ALA A 367 -15.26 -2.37 5.58
N GLY A 368 -14.61 -1.53 4.79
CA GLY A 368 -15.26 -0.48 3.99
C GLY A 368 -16.29 -1.08 3.04
N ALA A 369 -15.90 -2.06 2.22
CA ALA A 369 -16.79 -2.77 1.30
C ALA A 369 -17.95 -3.49 2.01
N ALA A 370 -17.70 -4.14 3.15
CA ALA A 370 -18.74 -4.73 3.99
C ALA A 370 -19.72 -3.68 4.54
N THR A 371 -19.22 -2.49 4.87
CA THR A 371 -20.03 -1.36 5.35
C THR A 371 -20.88 -0.76 4.23
N VAL A 372 -20.32 -0.63 3.02
CA VAL A 372 -21.07 -0.24 1.80
C VAL A 372 -22.21 -1.23 1.55
N ALA A 373 -21.94 -2.53 1.56
CA ALA A 373 -22.96 -3.56 1.41
C ALA A 373 -24.03 -3.50 2.51
N ALA A 374 -23.64 -3.19 3.75
CA ALA A 374 -24.59 -2.96 4.84
C ALA A 374 -25.51 -1.76 4.58
N GLY A 375 -24.98 -0.67 4.04
CA GLY A 375 -25.77 0.50 3.67
C GLY A 375 -26.73 0.21 2.52
N CYS A 376 -26.29 -0.52 1.50
CA CYS A 376 -27.17 -0.98 0.41
C CYS A 376 -28.28 -1.92 0.92
N SER A 377 -27.96 -2.85 1.82
CA SER A 377 -28.96 -3.72 2.45
C SER A 377 -29.96 -2.94 3.32
N ASP A 378 -29.51 -1.87 3.99
CA ASP A 378 -30.40 -0.99 4.77
C ASP A 378 -31.32 -0.17 3.85
N ALA A 379 -30.79 0.32 2.73
CA ALA A 379 -31.56 1.02 1.70
C ALA A 379 -32.63 0.10 1.07
N GLU A 380 -32.27 -1.16 0.76
CA GLU A 380 -33.23 -2.16 0.29
C GLU A 380 -34.38 -2.34 1.31
N ARG A 381 -34.06 -2.55 2.59
CA ARG A 381 -35.07 -2.71 3.66
C ARG A 381 -35.92 -1.46 3.88
N TRP A 382 -35.35 -0.28 3.66
CA TRP A 382 -36.11 0.97 3.72
C TRP A 382 -37.10 1.08 2.56
N LEU A 383 -36.65 0.76 1.35
CA LEU A 383 -37.49 0.76 0.15
C LEU A 383 -38.64 -0.24 0.29
N GLU A 384 -38.36 -1.45 0.76
CA GLU A 384 -39.38 -2.48 1.05
C GLU A 384 -40.50 -1.98 1.95
N ARG A 385 -40.15 -1.27 3.04
CA ARG A 385 -41.12 -0.69 3.96
C ARG A 385 -41.96 0.39 3.29
N ARG A 386 -41.36 1.21 2.42
CA ARG A 386 -42.07 2.27 1.68
C ARG A 386 -43.05 1.73 0.65
N ILE A 387 -42.69 0.66 -0.05
CA ILE A 387 -43.59 0.00 -1.03
C ILE A 387 -44.49 -1.08 -0.40
N ARG A 388 -44.68 -1.02 0.94
CA ARG A 388 -45.54 -1.93 1.72
C ARG A 388 -45.28 -3.42 1.46
N GLY A 389 -44.01 -3.80 1.27
CA GLY A 389 -43.63 -5.19 1.02
C GLY A 389 -44.03 -5.74 -0.35
N ARG A 390 -44.57 -4.91 -1.27
CA ARG A 390 -44.90 -5.32 -2.65
C ARG A 390 -43.67 -5.59 -3.53
N ALA A 391 -42.47 -5.42 -2.98
CA ALA A 391 -41.24 -5.78 -3.68
C ALA A 391 -41.21 -7.31 -3.88
N SER A 392 -41.38 -7.76 -5.12
CA SER A 392 -41.18 -9.16 -5.46
C SER A 392 -39.72 -9.55 -5.25
N HIS A 393 -39.45 -10.85 -5.09
CA HIS A 393 -38.09 -11.38 -5.09
C HIS A 393 -37.27 -10.93 -6.32
N GLY A 394 -37.94 -10.70 -7.46
CA GLY A 394 -37.34 -10.16 -8.68
C GLY A 394 -36.79 -8.74 -8.53
N ILE A 395 -37.55 -7.81 -7.95
CA ILE A 395 -37.11 -6.40 -7.76
C ILE A 395 -35.85 -6.34 -6.90
N ARG A 396 -35.79 -7.17 -5.85
CA ARG A 396 -34.62 -7.28 -4.97
C ARG A 396 -33.37 -7.76 -5.72
N GLY A 397 -33.55 -8.77 -6.57
CA GLY A 397 -32.49 -9.29 -7.43
C GLY A 397 -31.99 -8.23 -8.41
N VAL A 398 -32.90 -7.47 -9.02
CA VAL A 398 -32.57 -6.38 -9.96
C VAL A 398 -31.79 -5.26 -9.27
N LEU A 399 -32.16 -4.84 -8.05
CA LEU A 399 -31.42 -3.81 -7.31
C LEU A 399 -29.99 -4.25 -6.96
N LEU A 400 -29.86 -5.47 -6.43
CA LEU A 400 -28.55 -6.05 -6.12
C LEU A 400 -27.68 -6.15 -7.38
N LEU A 401 -28.26 -6.71 -8.45
CA LEU A 401 -27.59 -6.85 -9.74
C LEU A 401 -27.19 -5.48 -10.30
N GLY A 402 -28.08 -4.48 -10.24
CA GLY A 402 -27.81 -3.12 -10.70
C GLY A 402 -26.62 -2.48 -9.97
N VAL A 403 -26.54 -2.62 -8.64
CA VAL A 403 -25.40 -2.10 -7.86
C VAL A 403 -24.12 -2.87 -8.17
N VAL A 404 -24.17 -4.19 -8.30
CA VAL A 404 -22.99 -5.00 -8.68
C VAL A 404 -22.53 -4.68 -10.10
N LEU A 405 -23.44 -4.49 -11.06
CA LEU A 405 -23.11 -4.09 -12.42
C LEU A 405 -22.54 -2.68 -12.48
N LEU A 406 -23.10 -1.74 -11.71
CA LEU A 406 -22.54 -0.39 -11.57
C LEU A 406 -21.11 -0.47 -11.00
N THR A 407 -20.90 -1.32 -9.99
CA THR A 407 -19.57 -1.57 -9.42
C THR A 407 -18.61 -2.09 -10.46
N ALA A 408 -19.04 -3.11 -11.22
CA ALA A 408 -18.24 -3.73 -12.26
C ALA A 408 -17.91 -2.74 -13.38
N LEU A 409 -18.86 -1.90 -13.79
CA LEU A 409 -18.67 -0.91 -14.84
C LEU A 409 -17.67 0.17 -14.44
N VAL A 410 -17.88 0.81 -13.28
CA VAL A 410 -16.97 1.84 -12.74
C VAL A 410 -15.60 1.25 -12.41
N GLY A 411 -15.59 0.03 -11.86
CA GLY A 411 -14.37 -0.70 -11.56
C GLY A 411 -13.58 -1.04 -12.81
N ALA A 412 -14.24 -1.49 -13.88
CA ALA A 412 -13.60 -1.84 -15.14
C ALA A 412 -13.01 -0.61 -15.84
N THR A 413 -13.71 0.53 -15.87
CA THR A 413 -13.16 1.76 -16.46
C THR A 413 -11.94 2.24 -15.69
N ALA A 414 -12.02 2.28 -14.36
CA ALA A 414 -10.89 2.62 -13.50
C ALA A 414 -9.72 1.66 -13.66
N LEU A 415 -9.99 0.35 -13.76
CA LEU A 415 -8.98 -0.68 -13.95
C LEU A 415 -8.27 -0.56 -15.30
N VAL A 416 -8.99 -0.26 -16.38
CA VAL A 416 -8.37 -0.06 -17.71
C VAL A 416 -7.44 1.16 -17.71
N GLU A 417 -7.88 2.27 -17.13
CA GLU A 417 -7.06 3.47 -16.93
C GLU A 417 -5.78 3.14 -16.13
N HIS A 418 -5.94 2.46 -14.98
CA HIS A 418 -4.81 2.11 -14.11
C HIS A 418 -3.88 1.09 -14.77
N LEU A 419 -4.40 0.09 -15.50
CA LEU A 419 -3.57 -0.85 -16.24
C LEU A 419 -2.72 -0.14 -17.31
N ARG A 420 -3.30 0.82 -18.03
CA ARG A 420 -2.56 1.63 -19.02
C ARG A 420 -1.47 2.45 -18.36
N ALA A 421 -1.77 3.11 -17.24
CA ALA A 421 -0.79 3.90 -16.51
C ALA A 421 0.32 3.01 -15.91
N ALA A 422 -0.06 1.93 -15.25
CA ALA A 422 0.84 1.02 -14.57
C ALA A 422 1.72 0.20 -15.52
N SER A 423 1.25 -0.08 -16.75
CA SER A 423 2.07 -0.75 -17.77
C SER A 423 3.18 0.14 -18.32
N ARG A 424 3.14 1.47 -18.13
CA ARG A 424 4.19 2.37 -18.63
C ARG A 424 5.52 2.09 -17.96
N HIS A 425 5.54 1.95 -16.63
CA HIS A 425 6.76 1.71 -15.86
C HIS A 425 7.57 0.50 -16.35
N PRO A 426 7.02 -0.74 -16.40
CA PRO A 426 7.79 -1.89 -16.83
C PRO A 426 8.24 -1.78 -18.30
N LEU A 427 7.43 -1.18 -19.18
CA LEU A 427 7.81 -0.99 -20.58
C LEU A 427 8.96 0.02 -20.73
N THR A 428 8.91 1.13 -20.02
CA THR A 428 9.98 2.14 -20.00
C THR A 428 11.30 1.52 -19.55
N TRP A 429 11.31 0.75 -18.45
CA TRP A 429 12.55 0.18 -17.93
C TRP A 429 13.05 -1.04 -18.72
N GLN A 430 12.18 -1.76 -19.42
CA GLN A 430 12.59 -2.74 -20.43
C GLN A 430 13.29 -2.05 -21.62
N GLU A 431 12.82 -0.86 -22.02
CA GLU A 431 13.47 -0.10 -23.08
C GLU A 431 14.83 0.47 -22.62
N VAL A 432 14.90 0.98 -21.38
CA VAL A 432 16.18 1.35 -20.74
C VAL A 432 17.15 0.17 -20.78
N ALA A 433 16.70 -1.05 -20.43
CA ALA A 433 17.55 -2.23 -20.44
C ALA A 433 18.14 -2.51 -21.82
N ARG A 434 17.34 -2.43 -22.90
CA ARG A 434 17.83 -2.60 -24.28
C ARG A 434 18.85 -1.53 -24.66
N LEU A 435 18.60 -0.27 -24.31
CA LEU A 435 19.56 0.81 -24.59
C LEU A 435 20.88 0.60 -23.83
N LEU A 436 20.82 0.13 -22.58
CA LEU A 436 22.01 -0.17 -21.78
C LEU A 436 22.80 -1.36 -22.35
N GLU A 437 22.16 -2.40 -22.88
CA GLU A 437 22.86 -3.52 -23.55
C GLU A 437 23.72 -3.06 -24.75
N GLU A 438 23.31 -1.99 -25.44
CA GLU A 438 24.06 -1.46 -26.58
C GLU A 438 25.33 -0.70 -26.17
N VAL A 439 25.29 -0.01 -25.02
CA VAL A 439 26.30 1.00 -24.64
C VAL A 439 27.11 0.63 -23.41
N GLU A 440 26.53 -0.05 -22.42
CA GLU A 440 27.19 -0.39 -21.17
C GLU A 440 27.69 -1.84 -21.23
N ARG A 441 28.95 -2.01 -21.65
CA ARG A 441 29.59 -3.33 -21.75
C ARG A 441 30.49 -3.66 -20.56
N SER A 442 30.75 -2.69 -19.68
CA SER A 442 31.82 -2.77 -18.69
C SER A 442 31.36 -3.22 -17.30
N GLY A 443 30.05 -3.42 -17.10
CA GLY A 443 29.49 -3.84 -15.82
C GLY A 443 29.59 -2.77 -14.73
N GLY A 444 29.71 -1.49 -15.12
CA GLY A 444 29.76 -0.35 -14.20
C GLY A 444 28.43 -0.12 -13.46
N THR A 445 28.45 0.81 -12.50
CA THR A 445 27.23 1.22 -11.80
C THR A 445 26.45 2.22 -12.65
N VAL A 446 25.14 2.03 -12.76
CA VAL A 446 24.22 2.94 -13.45
C VAL A 446 23.56 3.86 -12.45
N MET A 447 23.58 5.17 -12.68
CA MET A 447 22.79 6.12 -11.92
C MET A 447 21.48 6.41 -12.66
N ALA A 448 20.33 6.25 -11.99
CA ALA A 448 19.02 6.39 -12.62
C ALA A 448 17.93 6.85 -11.64
N GLN A 449 16.82 7.37 -12.15
CA GLN A 449 15.67 7.77 -11.31
C GLN A 449 15.00 6.57 -10.61
N ASP A 450 15.08 5.37 -11.20
CA ASP A 450 14.62 4.11 -10.61
C ASP A 450 15.69 3.03 -10.77
N PRO A 451 16.61 2.91 -9.79
CA PRO A 451 17.66 1.90 -9.85
C PRO A 451 17.12 0.48 -9.63
N MET A 452 15.95 0.31 -9.01
CA MET A 452 15.33 -1.00 -8.87
C MET A 452 14.83 -1.51 -10.23
N GLY A 453 14.27 -0.62 -11.06
CA GLY A 453 13.94 -0.90 -12.45
C GLY A 453 15.16 -1.34 -13.26
N VAL A 454 16.26 -0.59 -13.20
CA VAL A 454 17.53 -0.97 -13.86
C VAL A 454 17.97 -2.37 -13.44
N LEU A 455 17.98 -2.66 -12.15
CA LEU A 455 18.40 -3.97 -11.67
C LEU A 455 17.43 -5.11 -12.05
N VAL A 456 16.11 -4.87 -12.03
CA VAL A 456 15.11 -5.88 -12.40
C VAL A 456 15.17 -6.24 -13.88
N TYR A 457 15.32 -5.24 -14.77
CA TYR A 457 15.18 -5.43 -16.21
C TYR A 457 16.52 -5.54 -16.95
N ALA A 458 17.54 -4.79 -16.53
CA ALA A 458 18.85 -4.77 -17.18
C ALA A 458 19.92 -5.58 -16.44
N GLY A 459 19.69 -5.90 -15.15
CA GLY A 459 20.64 -6.67 -14.33
C GLY A 459 21.89 -5.89 -13.89
N TYR A 460 21.97 -4.60 -14.18
CA TYR A 460 23.09 -3.76 -13.75
C TYR A 460 22.96 -3.29 -12.30
N ARG A 461 24.11 -3.12 -11.64
CA ARG A 461 24.20 -2.43 -10.34
C ARG A 461 23.74 -0.99 -10.54
N ALA A 462 22.94 -0.46 -9.62
CA ALA A 462 22.36 0.86 -9.84
C ALA A 462 22.20 1.70 -8.58
N ILE A 463 22.33 3.02 -8.71
CA ILE A 463 22.05 3.97 -7.63
C ILE A 463 21.03 5.01 -8.07
N GLY A 464 20.23 5.48 -7.12
CA GLY A 464 19.29 6.58 -7.35
C GLY A 464 20.03 7.87 -7.71
N ILE A 465 19.35 8.78 -8.41
CA ILE A 465 19.84 10.15 -8.57
C ILE A 465 19.58 10.90 -7.25
N PRO A 466 20.63 11.34 -6.52
CA PRO A 466 20.44 12.12 -5.31
C PRO A 466 19.93 13.52 -5.66
N HIS A 467 19.09 14.09 -4.79
CA HIS A 467 18.59 15.45 -4.96
C HIS A 467 19.59 16.48 -4.45
N GLU A 468 20.74 16.56 -5.13
CA GLU A 468 21.88 17.39 -4.77
C GLU A 468 22.36 18.26 -5.95
N GLU A 469 23.16 19.27 -5.63
CA GLU A 469 23.86 20.09 -6.62
C GLU A 469 24.87 19.26 -7.42
N LEU A 470 25.14 19.70 -8.65
CA LEU A 470 25.98 18.97 -9.59
C LEU A 470 27.35 18.54 -9.02
N PRO A 471 28.12 19.38 -8.30
CA PRO A 471 29.41 18.96 -7.75
C PRO A 471 29.32 17.76 -6.80
N GLN A 472 28.32 17.76 -5.91
CA GLN A 472 28.10 16.67 -4.95
C GLN A 472 27.55 15.42 -5.64
N LEU A 473 26.68 15.58 -6.64
CA LEU A 473 26.22 14.47 -7.47
C LEU A 473 27.40 13.76 -8.17
N LEU A 474 28.34 14.52 -8.74
CA LEU A 474 29.54 13.96 -9.38
C LEU A 474 30.48 13.28 -8.38
N GLU A 475 30.57 13.80 -7.15
CA GLU A 475 31.32 13.14 -6.09
C GLU A 475 30.71 11.78 -5.71
N ILE A 476 29.37 11.73 -5.55
CA ILE A 476 28.63 10.48 -5.30
C ILE A 476 28.81 9.52 -6.48
N ALA A 477 28.73 10.01 -7.72
CA ALA A 477 28.95 9.20 -8.91
C ALA A 477 30.35 8.56 -8.91
N ARG A 478 31.40 9.33 -8.61
CA ARG A 478 32.77 8.80 -8.47
C ARG A 478 32.89 7.78 -7.34
N ARG A 479 32.26 8.04 -6.18
CA ARG A 479 32.30 7.15 -5.01
C ARG A 479 31.77 5.74 -5.31
N TYR A 480 30.77 5.63 -6.18
CA TYR A 480 30.14 4.35 -6.53
C TYR A 480 30.54 3.82 -7.92
N ASP A 481 31.59 4.37 -8.54
CA ASP A 481 32.04 4.01 -9.89
C ASP A 481 30.89 4.05 -10.92
N VAL A 482 30.14 5.15 -10.89
CA VAL A 482 29.07 5.40 -11.87
C VAL A 482 29.68 5.83 -13.19
N ARG A 483 29.34 5.09 -14.24
CA ARG A 483 29.78 5.37 -15.63
C ARG A 483 28.65 5.82 -16.52
N THR A 484 27.44 5.36 -16.22
CA THR A 484 26.24 5.64 -17.01
C THR A 484 25.22 6.39 -16.17
N LEU A 485 24.68 7.47 -16.72
CA LEU A 485 23.51 8.17 -16.19
C LEU A 485 22.32 7.94 -17.13
N VAL A 486 21.21 7.46 -16.59
CA VAL A 486 19.95 7.30 -17.33
C VAL A 486 18.93 8.30 -16.84
N LEU A 487 18.42 9.11 -17.76
CA LEU A 487 17.37 10.09 -17.52
C LEU A 487 16.11 9.72 -18.30
N VAL A 488 14.96 9.77 -17.63
CA VAL A 488 13.65 9.49 -18.20
C VAL A 488 12.75 10.73 -18.03
N GLY A 489 12.18 11.21 -19.14
CA GLY A 489 11.45 12.46 -19.25
C GLY A 489 10.20 12.55 -18.39
N ASN A 490 9.38 11.50 -18.36
CA ASN A 490 8.19 11.44 -17.50
C ASN A 490 8.48 11.54 -15.98
N LEU A 491 9.75 11.51 -15.57
CA LEU A 491 10.21 11.67 -14.18
C LEU A 491 11.09 12.93 -13.98
N GLN A 492 11.14 13.84 -14.96
CA GLN A 492 12.01 15.03 -14.94
C GLN A 492 11.79 15.97 -13.74
N GLU A 493 10.59 15.98 -13.16
CA GLU A 493 10.25 16.79 -11.98
C GLU A 493 11.03 16.36 -10.73
N ARG A 494 11.47 15.09 -10.70
CA ARG A 494 12.29 14.53 -9.61
C ARG A 494 13.78 14.81 -9.78
N LEU A 495 14.21 15.31 -10.95
CA LEU A 495 15.60 15.61 -11.21
C LEU A 495 16.02 16.93 -10.54
N PRO A 496 17.26 17.00 -10.00
CA PRO A 496 17.91 18.27 -9.70
C PRO A 496 17.91 19.20 -10.92
N GLU A 497 17.95 20.50 -10.68
CA GLU A 497 17.87 21.51 -11.74
C GLU A 497 18.92 21.30 -12.84
N ALA A 498 20.17 21.00 -12.45
CA ALA A 498 21.25 20.73 -13.39
C ALA A 498 20.94 19.56 -14.35
N LEU A 499 20.38 18.46 -13.84
CA LEU A 499 20.04 17.30 -14.67
C LEU A 499 18.76 17.52 -15.48
N ARG A 500 17.83 18.34 -14.98
CA ARG A 500 16.65 18.76 -15.75
C ARG A 500 17.06 19.62 -16.95
N ASN A 501 18.00 20.53 -16.75
CA ASN A 501 18.58 21.35 -17.82
C ASN A 501 19.36 20.49 -18.81
N LEU A 502 20.14 19.51 -18.32
CA LEU A 502 20.81 18.53 -19.16
C LEU A 502 19.82 17.75 -20.03
N TYR A 503 18.75 17.21 -19.42
CA TYR A 503 17.73 16.46 -20.14
C TYR A 503 17.11 17.28 -21.27
N ARG A 504 16.67 18.51 -20.98
CA ARG A 504 16.10 19.43 -21.99
C ARG A 504 17.10 19.78 -23.10
N ALA A 505 18.36 20.00 -22.75
CA ALA A 505 19.40 20.25 -23.74
C ALA A 505 19.56 19.05 -24.68
N GLY A 506 19.55 17.83 -24.16
CA GLY A 506 19.69 16.59 -24.93
C GLY A 506 18.48 16.23 -25.81
N GLU A 507 17.29 16.78 -25.56
CA GLU A 507 16.07 16.45 -26.32
C GLU A 507 16.19 16.73 -27.82
N SER A 508 17.01 17.71 -28.20
CA SER A 508 17.21 18.14 -29.60
C SER A 508 18.54 17.69 -30.22
N GLN A 509 19.34 16.93 -29.49
CA GLN A 509 20.73 16.63 -29.86
C GLN A 509 20.89 15.19 -30.35
N GLU A 510 21.96 14.94 -31.10
CA GLU A 510 22.35 13.60 -31.55
C GLU A 510 23.33 12.95 -30.56
N PRO A 511 23.45 11.60 -30.55
CA PRO A 511 24.51 10.90 -29.82
C PRO A 511 25.90 11.49 -30.12
N GLY A 512 26.69 11.70 -29.06
CA GLY A 512 27.97 12.40 -29.08
C GLY A 512 27.89 13.83 -28.53
N PHE A 513 26.68 14.37 -28.31
CA PHE A 513 26.50 15.66 -27.63
C PHE A 513 27.13 15.66 -26.25
N THR A 514 27.92 16.69 -25.95
CA THR A 514 28.62 16.85 -24.66
C THR A 514 28.10 18.07 -23.92
N SER A 515 27.80 17.93 -22.63
CA SER A 515 27.46 19.03 -21.74
C SER A 515 28.16 18.82 -20.40
N GLY A 516 29.23 19.59 -20.16
CA GLY A 516 30.10 19.37 -19.00
C GLY A 516 30.68 17.94 -18.98
N PRO A 517 30.52 17.17 -17.89
CA PRO A 517 31.03 15.80 -17.79
C PRO A 517 30.15 14.76 -18.47
N PHE A 518 29.01 15.15 -19.05
CA PHE A 518 28.03 14.23 -19.62
C PHE A 518 28.17 14.14 -21.14
N VAL A 519 28.22 12.92 -21.67
CA VAL A 519 28.20 12.67 -23.11
C VAL A 519 26.99 11.80 -23.47
N LEU A 520 26.10 12.32 -24.31
CA LEU A 520 24.90 11.60 -24.73
C LEU A 520 25.30 10.39 -25.60
N LEU A 521 25.05 9.18 -25.12
CA LEU A 521 25.35 7.94 -25.84
C LEU A 521 24.18 7.48 -26.72
N ARG A 522 22.96 7.56 -26.19
CA ARG A 522 21.73 7.15 -26.87
C ARG A 522 20.56 8.01 -26.42
N ARG A 523 19.63 8.23 -27.34
CA ARG A 523 18.31 8.81 -27.07
C ARG A 523 17.27 7.96 -27.79
N LYS A 524 16.18 7.63 -27.09
CA LYS A 524 14.99 7.06 -27.71
C LYS A 524 13.77 7.50 -26.93
N ASP A 525 12.80 8.08 -27.63
CA ASP A 525 11.61 8.67 -27.03
C ASP A 525 11.99 9.62 -25.87
N GLU A 526 11.48 9.36 -24.66
CA GLU A 526 11.76 10.14 -23.45
C GLU A 526 12.99 9.64 -22.65
N ILE A 527 13.77 8.70 -23.19
CA ILE A 527 14.91 8.10 -22.51
C ILE A 527 16.21 8.65 -23.09
N GLN A 528 17.09 9.14 -22.22
CA GLN A 528 18.43 9.60 -22.56
C GLN A 528 19.46 8.87 -21.70
N VAL A 529 20.49 8.33 -22.36
CA VAL A 529 21.59 7.60 -21.70
C VAL A 529 22.88 8.37 -21.93
N TYR A 530 23.53 8.76 -20.84
CA TYR A 530 24.76 9.55 -20.83
C TYR A 530 25.92 8.74 -20.27
N GLU A 531 27.11 8.90 -20.85
CA GLU A 531 28.40 8.56 -20.25
C GLU A 531 28.81 9.69 -19.31
N LEU A 532 29.33 9.32 -18.14
CA LEU A 532 29.97 10.25 -17.22
C LEU A 532 31.50 10.17 -17.36
N ARG A 533 32.12 11.29 -17.71
CA ARG A 533 33.58 11.40 -17.92
C ARG A 533 34.32 12.01 -16.74
#